data_AF-A0A1C5F9L3-F1
#
_entry.id   AF-A0A1C5F9L3-F1
#
_cell.length_a   1.000
_cell.length_b   1.000
_cell.length_c   1.000
_cell.angle_alpha   90.00
_cell.angle_beta   90.00
_cell.angle_gamma   90.00
#
_symmetry.space_group_name_H-M   'P 1'
#
loop_
_entity.id
_entity.type
_entity.pdbx_description
1 polymer ?
#
loop_
_entity_poly.entity_id
_entity_poly.type
_entity_poly.pdbx_seq_one_letter_code
_entity_poly.pdbx_strand_id
1 'polypeptide(L)' 'VAATTAVAGALLTCAVLASRGRIPVPAGRIRTAIRDRERRTAFLPQRDPDAAGRPRPRAPGRRPPTAA' A
#
# COMPACT_ATOMS: atom_id res chain seq x y z
N VAL A 1 6.36 -31.38 -30.73
CA VAL A 1 5.57 -31.76 -29.53
C VAL A 1 6.32 -31.46 -28.23
N ALA A 2 7.59 -31.85 -28.07
CA ALA A 2 8.34 -31.57 -26.83
C ALA A 2 8.54 -30.08 -26.51
N ALA A 3 8.81 -29.24 -27.52
CA ALA A 3 8.98 -27.80 -27.33
C ALA A 3 7.67 -27.12 -26.88
N THR A 4 6.54 -27.49 -27.49
CA THR A 4 5.22 -26.93 -27.15
C THR A 4 4.77 -27.33 -25.74
N THR A 5 5.06 -28.57 -25.31
CA THR A 5 4.77 -29.01 -23.94
C THR A 5 5.63 -28.26 -22.91
N ALA A 6 6.90 -27.99 -23.21
CA ALA A 6 7.78 -27.23 -22.33
C ALA A 6 7.31 -25.77 -22.16
N VAL A 7 6.92 -25.11 -23.25
CA VAL A 7 6.37 -23.74 -23.20
C VAL A 7 5.05 -23.70 -22.43
N ALA A 8 4.14 -24.65 -22.65
CA ALA A 8 2.89 -24.74 -21.91
C ALA A 8 3.12 -24.92 -20.41
N GLY A 9 4.06 -25.79 -20.02
CA GLY A 9 4.46 -25.97 -18.63
C GLY A 9 5.02 -24.68 -18.00
N ALA A 10 5.95 -24.01 -18.68
CA ALA A 10 6.51 -22.75 -18.20
C ALA A 10 5.43 -21.67 -17.99
N LEU A 11 4.50 -21.50 -18.95
CA LEU A 11 3.39 -20.56 -18.82
C LEU A 11 2.47 -20.89 -17.65
N LEU A 12 2.13 -22.17 -17.45
CA LEU A 12 1.32 -22.61 -16.31
C LEU A 12 2.02 -22.33 -14.98
N THR A 13 3.32 -22.60 -14.87
CA THR A 13 4.08 -22.31 -13.65
C THR A 13 4.12 -20.82 -13.34
N CYS A 14 4.38 -19.97 -14.35
CA CYS A 14 4.33 -18.52 -14.20
C CYS A 14 2.95 -18.02 -13.78
N ALA A 15 1.87 -18.55 -14.37
CA ALA A 15 0.50 -18.18 -14.02
C ALA A 15 0.17 -18.54 -12.56
N VAL A 16 0.58 -19.72 -12.10
CA VAL A 16 0.40 -20.15 -10.70
C VAL A 16 1.20 -19.28 -9.73
N LEU A 17 2.45 -18.93 -10.06
CA LEU A 17 3.25 -18.04 -9.22
C LEU A 17 2.64 -16.64 -9.14
N ALA A 18 2.13 -16.11 -10.26
CA ALA A 18 1.51 -14.81 -10.33
C ALA A 18 0.15 -14.74 -9.62
N SER A 19 -0.57 -15.85 -9.49
CA SER A 19 -1.87 -15.88 -8.78
C SER A 19 -1.71 -15.91 -7.26
N ARG A 20 -0.65 -16.55 -6.74
CA ARG A 20 -0.40 -16.69 -5.29
C ARG A 20 -0.20 -15.38 -4.53
N GLY A 21 0.21 -14.30 -5.20
CA GLY A 21 0.45 -13.00 -4.56
C GLY A 21 -0.74 -12.04 -4.56
N ARG A 22 -1.86 -12.39 -5.22
CA ARG A 22 -2.98 -11.46 -5.40
C ARG A 22 -4.12 -11.82 -4.44
N ILE A 23 -4.25 -11.04 -3.37
CA ILE A 23 -5.48 -11.04 -2.56
C ILE A 23 -6.53 -10.28 -3.38
N PRO A 24 -7.65 -10.90 -3.80
CA PRO A 24 -8.71 -10.20 -4.52
C PRO A 24 -9.24 -9.06 -3.65
N VAL A 25 -9.12 -7.82 -4.14
CA VAL A 25 -9.69 -6.66 -3.44
C VAL A 25 -11.15 -6.54 -3.87
N PRO A 26 -12.12 -6.47 -2.94
CA PRO A 26 -13.52 -6.30 -3.29
C PRO A 26 -13.73 -5.03 -4.12
N ALA A 27 -14.44 -5.14 -5.25
CA ALA A 27 -14.60 -4.04 -6.21
C ALA A 27 -15.31 -2.80 -5.64
N GLY A 28 -16.08 -2.95 -4.56
CA GLY A 28 -16.73 -1.85 -3.84
C GLY A 28 -15.96 -1.31 -2.64
N ARG A 29 -14.77 -1.86 -2.34
CA ARG A 29 -13.97 -1.37 -1.22
C ARG A 29 -13.31 -0.06 -1.65
N ILE A 30 -13.72 1.05 -1.04
CA ILE A 30 -13.02 2.34 -1.15
C ILE A 30 -11.57 2.08 -0.78
N ARG A 31 -10.68 2.07 -1.79
CA ARG A 31 -9.24 2.03 -1.58
C ARG A 31 -8.84 3.39 -1.05
N THR A 32 -8.99 3.58 0.25
CA THR A 32 -8.29 4.70 0.88
C THR A 32 -6.82 4.37 0.71
N ALA A 33 -6.17 5.05 -0.24
CA ALA A 33 -4.76 4.85 -0.56
C ALA A 33 -3.90 4.91 0.71
N ILE A 34 -4.37 5.68 1.72
CA ILE A 34 -3.83 5.76 3.06
C ILE A 34 -3.90 4.42 3.82
N ARG A 35 -5.06 3.73 3.91
CA ARG A 35 -5.16 2.42 4.59
C ARG A 35 -4.36 1.33 3.90
N ASP A 36 -4.33 1.35 2.58
CA ASP A 36 -3.57 0.37 1.79
C ASP A 36 -2.05 0.60 1.95
N ARG A 37 -1.64 1.86 2.14
CA ARG A 37 -0.26 2.26 2.47
C ARG A 37 0.10 1.90 3.91
N GLU A 38 -0.78 2.11 4.89
CA GLU A 38 -0.59 1.67 6.29
C GLU A 38 -0.32 0.18 6.43
N ARG A 39 -0.98 -0.66 5.63
CA ARG A 39 -0.74 -2.11 5.66
C ARG A 39 0.59 -2.52 5.03
N ARG A 40 1.08 -1.76 4.03
CA ARG A 40 2.29 -2.09 3.27
C ARG A 40 3.56 -1.45 3.81
N THR A 41 3.43 -0.35 4.55
CA THR A 41 4.56 0.43 5.04
C THR A 41 4.59 0.39 6.55
N ALA A 42 5.69 -0.08 7.13
CA ALA A 42 5.90 0.04 8.56
C ALA A 42 6.03 1.54 8.91
N PHE A 43 4.99 2.11 9.49
CA PHE A 43 5.07 3.46 10.03
C PHE A 43 5.80 3.42 11.36
N LEU A 44 6.77 4.32 11.52
CA LEU A 44 7.31 4.62 12.84
C LEU A 44 6.16 5.13 13.73
N PRO A 45 6.10 4.71 15.00
CA PRO A 45 5.15 5.26 15.94
C PRO A 45 5.28 6.79 15.95
N GLN A 46 4.15 7.47 15.94
CA GLN A 46 4.09 8.93 15.97
C GLN A 46 4.83 9.42 17.21
N ARG A 47 5.84 10.28 17.02
CA ARG A 47 6.55 10.92 18.14
C ARG A 47 5.61 11.88 18.85
N ASP A 48 5.62 11.83 20.19
CA ASP A 48 4.87 12.76 21.02
C ASP A 48 5.38 14.19 20.79
N PRO A 49 4.56 15.07 20.17
CA PRO A 49 4.95 16.46 19.93
C PRO A 49 5.02 17.28 21.23
N ASP A 50 4.45 16.78 22.34
CA ASP A 50 4.41 17.43 23.64
C ASP A 50 5.48 16.90 24.61
N ALA A 51 6.37 16.00 24.16
CA ALA A 51 7.47 15.47 24.98
C ALA A 51 8.37 16.60 25.53
N ALA A 52 8.76 16.47 26.80
CA ALA A 52 9.62 17.46 27.47
C ALA A 52 10.91 17.74 26.68
N GLY A 53 11.26 19.02 26.53
CA GLY A 53 12.43 19.46 25.77
C GLY A 53 12.22 19.55 24.25
N ARG A 54 11.02 19.29 23.73
CA ARG A 54 10.70 19.51 22.32
C ARG A 54 9.92 20.82 22.14
N PRO A 55 10.36 21.70 21.23
CA PRO A 55 9.55 22.83 20.82
C PRO A 55 8.24 22.33 20.20
N ARG A 56 7.10 22.85 20.67
CA ARG A 56 5.80 22.52 20.06
C ARG A 56 5.84 22.88 18.57
N PRO A 57 5.30 21.99 17.69
CA PRO A 57 5.11 22.34 16.29
C PRO A 57 4.33 23.65 16.21
N ARG A 58 4.85 24.64 15.46
CA ARG A 58 4.11 25.89 15.23
C ARG A 58 2.80 25.53 14.56
N ALA A 59 1.70 26.12 15.02
CA ALA A 59 0.40 25.89 14.41
C ALA A 59 0.52 26.10 12.89
N PRO A 60 -0.04 25.19 12.06
CA PRO A 60 -0.09 25.43 10.63
C PRO A 60 -0.70 26.80 10.40
N GLY A 61 -0.10 27.57 9.50
CA GLY A 61 -0.59 28.89 9.13
C GLY A 61 -1.98 28.83 8.49
N ARG A 62 -2.36 29.89 7.77
CA ARG A 62 -3.66 30.01 7.11
C ARG A 62 -4.07 28.69 6.44
N ARG A 63 -5.26 28.18 6.79
CA ARG A 63 -5.80 26.93 6.23
C ARG A 63 -5.78 27.03 4.70
N PRO A 64 -5.27 26.01 3.99
CA PRO A 64 -5.39 25.97 2.54
C PRO A 64 -6.88 25.91 2.16
N PRO A 65 -7.27 26.51 1.02
CA PRO A 65 -8.63 26.38 0.52
C PRO A 65 -8.94 24.90 0.33
N THR A 66 -10.00 24.42 0.97
CA THR A 66 -10.52 23.07 0.76
C THR A 66 -11.49 23.15 -0.42
N ALA A 67 -11.36 22.25 -1.39
CA ALA A 67 -12.29 22.17 -2.51
C ALA A 67 -13.70 21.90 -1.97
N ALA A 68 -14.68 22.67 -2.46
CA ALA A 68 -16.11 22.50 -2.19
C ALA A 68 -16.68 21.34 -3.00
#